data_AF-A0A382XUW7-F1
#
_entry.id   AF-A0A382XUW7-F1
#
_cell.length_a   1.000
_cell.length_b   1.000
_cell.length_c   1.000
_cell.angle_alpha   90.00
_cell.angle_beta   90.00
_cell.angle_gamma   90.00
#
_symmetry.space_group_name_H-M   'P 1'
#
loop_
_entity.id
_entity.type
_entity.pdbx_description
1 polymer ?
#
loop_
_entity_poly.entity_id
_entity_poly.type
_entity_poly.pdbx_seq_one_letter_code
_entity_poly.pdbx_strand_id
1 'polypeptide(L)' 'VELEDDAKDVMELGEIAFWIQGNSIAIGFGVTPVSVGDEIRLINDANVWADAEDQSQLLKLKNIPQNTQIEISLLN' A
#
# COMPACT_ATOMS: atom_id res chain seq x y z
N VAL A 1 -6.97 -3.71 15.25
CA VAL A 1 -7.27 -4.54 14.05
C VAL A 1 -6.34 -5.73 14.14
N GLU A 2 -6.86 -6.93 13.94
CA GLU A 2 -6.07 -8.17 13.92
C GLU A 2 -5.78 -8.55 12.47
N LEU A 3 -4.76 -9.39 12.24
CA LEU A 3 -4.51 -9.93 10.90
C LEU A 3 -5.69 -10.77 10.45
N GLU A 4 -6.10 -10.55 9.20
CA GLU A 4 -7.12 -11.36 8.53
C GLU A 4 -6.51 -12.64 7.96
N ASP A 5 -7.35 -13.65 7.67
CA ASP A 5 -6.89 -14.97 7.20
C ASP A 5 -6.16 -14.89 5.84
N ASP A 6 -6.46 -13.86 5.06
CA ASP A 6 -5.86 -13.55 3.75
C ASP A 6 -4.88 -12.37 3.80
N ALA A 7 -4.48 -11.94 5.01
CA ALA A 7 -3.43 -10.96 5.17
C ALA A 7 -2.14 -11.45 4.49
N LYS A 8 -1.46 -10.52 3.80
CA LYS A 8 -0.30 -10.84 2.98
C LYS A 8 0.72 -9.71 3.00
N ASP A 9 1.97 -10.05 2.74
CA ASP A 9 3.08 -9.11 2.65
C ASP A 9 3.48 -8.78 1.20
N VAL A 10 3.04 -9.57 0.22
CA VAL A 10 3.22 -9.28 -1.21
C VAL A 10 1.95 -8.66 -1.78
N MET A 11 2.09 -7.45 -2.29
CA MET A 11 1.00 -6.67 -2.89
C MET A 11 1.12 -6.63 -4.42
N GLU A 12 -0.03 -6.48 -5.07
CA GLU A 12 -0.11 -6.09 -6.47
C GLU A 12 -0.05 -4.56 -6.62
N LEU A 13 0.25 -4.08 -7.83
CA LEU A 13 0.24 -2.65 -8.12
C LEU A 13 -1.17 -2.10 -7.93
N GLY A 14 -1.33 -1.26 -6.92
CA GLY A 14 -2.54 -0.53 -6.59
C GLY A 14 -3.45 -1.17 -5.57
N GLU A 15 -3.04 -2.28 -4.97
CA GLU A 15 -3.66 -2.73 -3.73
C GLU A 15 -3.42 -1.71 -2.60
N ILE A 16 -4.44 -1.57 -1.75
CA ILE A 16 -4.45 -0.70 -0.58
C ILE A 16 -4.69 -1.58 0.64
N ALA A 17 -3.79 -1.47 1.61
CA ALA A 17 -3.80 -2.31 2.80
C ALA A 17 -3.80 -1.49 4.09
N PHE A 18 -4.40 -2.03 5.13
CA PHE A 18 -4.19 -1.55 6.48
C PHE A 18 -2.99 -2.29 7.09
N TRP A 19 -1.90 -1.57 7.32
CA TRP A 19 -0.69 -2.12 7.92
C TRP A 19 -0.76 -1.98 9.44
N ILE A 20 -1.11 -3.09 10.10
CA ILE A 20 -1.51 -3.13 11.50
C ILE A 20 -0.39 -2.64 12.43
N GLN A 21 0.84 -3.09 12.21
CA GLN A 21 1.99 -2.76 13.07
C GLN A 21 2.32 -1.26 13.02
N GLY A 22 2.08 -0.61 11.87
CA GLY A 22 2.31 0.81 11.67
C GLY A 22 1.10 1.70 11.94
N ASN A 23 -0.08 1.12 12.23
CA ASN A 23 -1.36 1.84 12.26
C ASN A 23 -1.52 2.81 11.07
N SER A 24 -1.25 2.29 9.87
CA SER A 24 -1.05 3.09 8.66
C SER A 24 -1.76 2.48 7.46
N ILE A 25 -2.06 3.31 6.46
CA ILE A 25 -2.50 2.85 5.14
C ILE A 25 -1.25 2.63 4.29
N ALA A 26 -1.07 1.42 3.76
CA ALA A 26 -0.07 1.10 2.77
C ALA A 26 -0.71 1.10 1.37
N ILE A 27 -0.01 1.68 0.40
CA ILE A 27 -0.42 1.70 -1.01
C ILE A 27 0.68 1.00 -1.80
N GLY A 28 0.34 -0.08 -2.50
CA GLY A 28 1.30 -0.81 -3.32
C GLY A 28 1.57 -0.05 -4.62
N PHE A 29 2.68 0.69 -4.73
CA PHE A 29 3.02 1.45 -5.96
C PHE A 29 4.43 1.18 -6.51
N GLY A 30 5.19 0.28 -5.90
CA GLY A 30 6.50 -0.12 -6.38
C GLY A 30 7.30 -0.93 -5.37
N VAL A 31 8.43 -1.48 -5.86
CA VAL A 31 9.35 -2.29 -5.06
C VAL A 31 9.85 -1.55 -3.82
N THR A 32 10.04 -2.30 -2.75
CA THR A 32 10.59 -1.83 -1.48
C THR A 32 11.97 -2.46 -1.23
N PRO A 33 12.75 -1.97 -0.24
CA PRO A 33 14.05 -2.58 0.09
C PRO A 33 14.01 -4.06 0.48
N VAL A 34 12.84 -4.59 0.87
CA VAL A 34 12.68 -6.01 1.24
C VAL A 34 12.11 -6.88 0.12
N SER A 35 11.83 -6.29 -1.05
CA SER A 35 11.25 -7.00 -2.18
C SER A 35 12.23 -7.98 -2.83
N VAL A 36 11.74 -9.14 -3.28
CA VAL A 36 12.50 -10.13 -4.05
C VAL A 36 12.11 -10.01 -5.53
N GLY A 37 13.06 -9.57 -6.36
CA GLY A 37 12.80 -9.30 -7.77
C GLY A 37 11.92 -8.05 -7.92
N ASP A 38 10.82 -8.19 -8.68
CA ASP A 38 9.95 -7.08 -9.05
C ASP A 38 8.65 -7.02 -8.25
N GLU A 39 8.52 -7.84 -7.20
CA GLU A 39 7.34 -7.84 -6.33
C GLU A 39 7.27 -6.59 -5.44
N ILE A 40 6.07 -6.25 -4.95
CA ILE A 40 5.88 -5.17 -3.97
C ILE A 40 5.74 -5.81 -2.60
N ARG A 41 6.80 -5.81 -1.78
CA ARG A 41 6.80 -6.49 -0.47
C ARG A 41 6.79 -5.52 0.72
N LEU A 42 5.93 -5.76 1.70
CA LEU A 42 5.94 -5.12 3.02
C LEU A 42 6.82 -5.90 4.01
N ILE A 43 7.25 -5.25 5.10
CA ILE A 43 8.06 -5.92 6.15
C ILE A 43 7.22 -6.94 6.94
N ASN A 44 5.91 -6.72 7.05
CA ASN A 44 4.96 -7.61 7.70
C ASN A 44 3.67 -7.70 6.89
N ASP A 45 2.89 -8.75 7.13
CA ASP A 45 1.55 -8.92 6.55
C ASP A 45 0.65 -7.72 6.84
N ALA A 46 -0.19 -7.38 5.87
CA ALA A 46 -1.20 -6.34 5.97
C ALA A 46 -2.55 -6.83 5.44
N ASN A 47 -3.64 -6.27 5.96
CA ASN A 47 -4.98 -6.60 5.50
C ASN A 47 -5.28 -5.76 4.26
N VAL A 48 -5.27 -6.37 3.08
CA VAL A 48 -5.67 -5.72 1.83
C VAL A 48 -7.19 -5.56 1.82
N TRP A 49 -7.68 -4.33 1.61
CA TRP A 49 -9.11 -4.04 1.72
C TRP A 49 -9.68 -3.28 0.52
N ALA A 50 -8.83 -2.80 -0.38
CA ALA A 50 -9.25 -2.06 -1.56
C ALA A 50 -8.20 -2.09 -2.67
N ASP A 51 -8.63 -1.69 -3.85
CA ASP A 51 -7.81 -1.39 -5.02
C ASP A 51 -7.96 0.07 -5.41
N ALA A 52 -6.91 0.66 -5.96
CA ALA A 52 -7.00 1.97 -6.60
C ALA A 52 -7.82 1.90 -7.89
N GLU A 53 -8.68 2.90 -8.10
CA GLU A 53 -9.53 2.99 -9.30
C GLU A 53 -8.72 3.04 -10.61
N ASP A 54 -7.57 3.72 -10.60
CA ASP A 54 -6.59 3.71 -11.68
C ASP A 54 -5.18 3.44 -11.11
N GLN A 55 -4.80 2.17 -11.14
CA GLN A 55 -3.50 1.67 -10.68
C GLN A 55 -2.32 2.38 -11.38
N SER A 56 -2.49 2.82 -12.63
CA SER A 56 -1.41 3.48 -13.38
C SER A 56 -1.08 4.87 -12.82
N GLN A 57 -2.04 5.56 -12.20
CA GLN A 57 -1.80 6.86 -11.57
C GLN A 57 -0.89 6.75 -10.35
N LEU A 58 -0.90 5.61 -9.66
CA LEU A 58 -0.11 5.43 -8.45
C LEU A 58 1.40 5.44 -8.70
N LEU A 59 1.84 5.16 -9.94
CA LEU A 59 3.25 5.30 -10.31
C LEU A 59 3.76 6.74 -10.12
N LYS A 60 2.88 7.74 -10.13
CA LYS A 60 3.22 9.15 -9.82
C LYS A 60 3.68 9.34 -8.38
N LEU A 61 3.26 8.47 -7.45
CA LEU A 61 3.66 8.52 -6.04
C LEU A 61 5.17 8.35 -5.84
N LYS A 62 5.88 7.72 -6.79
CA LYS A 62 7.36 7.62 -6.79
C LYS A 62 8.07 8.97 -6.74
N ASN A 63 7.40 10.04 -7.20
CA ASN A 63 7.96 11.38 -7.26
C ASN A 63 7.46 12.29 -6.12
N ILE A 64 6.68 11.77 -5.18
CA ILE A 64 6.16 12.54 -4.06
C ILE A 64 7.18 12.53 -2.92
N PRO A 65 7.69 13.69 -2.47
CA PRO A 65 8.64 13.75 -1.37
C PRO A 65 8.04 13.28 -0.05
N GLN A 66 8.89 12.73 0.82
CA GLN A 66 8.53 12.49 2.22
C GLN A 66 8.00 13.77 2.88
N ASN A 67 7.04 13.62 3.80
CA ASN A 67 6.36 14.70 4.52
C ASN A 67 5.45 15.58 3.64
N THR A 68 5.15 15.16 2.41
CA THR A 68 4.07 15.78 1.63
C THR A 68 2.75 15.60 2.37
N GLN A 69 2.01 16.69 2.56
CA GLN A 69 0.71 16.65 3.22
C GLN A 69 -0.30 15.91 2.33
N ILE A 70 -1.05 15.00 2.95
CA ILE A 70 -2.12 14.23 2.30
C ILE A 70 -3.43 14.59 2.98
N GLU A 71 -4.49 14.74 2.20
CA GLU A 71 -5.87 14.92 2.66
C GLU A 71 -6.69 13.68 2.29
N ILE A 72 -7.49 13.20 3.23
CA ILE A 72 -8.41 12.08 3.01
C ILE A 72 -9.82 12.64 3.11
N SER A 73 -10.62 12.41 2.08
CA SER A 73 -12.02 12.84 2.03
C SER A 73 -12.91 11.67 1.59
N LEU A 74 -14.16 11.69 2.04
CA LEU A 74 -15.18 10.77 1.56
C LEU A 74 -15.83 11.39 0.32
N LEU A 75 -15.82 10.65 -0.78
CA LEU A 75 -16.55 11.04 -1.99
C LEU A 75 -18.03 10.71 -1.76
N ASN A 76 -18.89 11.72 -1.92
CA ASN A 76 -20.35 11.57 -1.84
C ASN A 76 -20.95 11.20 -3.19
#